data_AF-A0A820NPR5-F1
#
_entry.id   AF-A0A820NPR5-F1
#
_cell.length_a   1.000
_cell.length_b   1.000
_cell.length_c   1.000
_cell.angle_alpha   90.00
_cell.angle_beta   90.00
_cell.angle_gamma   90.00
#
_symmetry.space_group_name_H-M   'P 1'
#
loop_
_entity.id
_entity.type
_entity.pdbx_description
1 polymer ?
#
loop_
_entity_poly.entity_id
_entity_poly.type
_entity_poly.pdbx_seq_one_letter_code
_entity_poly.pdbx_strand_id
1 'polypeptide(L)'
;DVINNAYDKLLPNESKVPMAAPQFLCQYSNISECLPIEGQDRFTLTLWNPTIHPVTHHARVSVTKEYWIRDPMGSIIPAEV
;
A
#
# COMPACT_ATOMS: atom_id res chain seq x y z
N ASP A 1 -2.02 -8.00 10.16
CA ASP A 1 -2.34 -6.96 11.15
C ASP A 1 -2.74 -5.64 10.52
N VAL A 2 -3.78 -5.00 11.06
CA VAL A 2 -4.24 -3.66 10.64
C VAL A 2 -3.38 -2.60 11.33
N ILE A 3 -2.69 -1.77 10.54
CA ILE A 3 -1.71 -0.79 11.05
C ILE A 3 -2.40 0.40 11.72
N ASN A 4 -3.60 0.76 11.26
CA ASN A 4 -4.29 1.99 11.70
C ASN A 4 -4.61 2.00 13.20
N ASN A 5 -4.72 0.84 13.85
CA ASN A 5 -4.98 0.71 15.28
C ASN A 5 -3.92 1.39 16.16
N ALA A 6 -2.67 1.54 15.68
CA ALA A 6 -1.64 2.27 16.40
C ALA A 6 -1.82 3.79 16.27
N TYR A 7 -2.20 4.26 15.09
CA TYR A 7 -2.44 5.68 14.82
C TYR A 7 -3.67 6.21 15.57
N ASP A 8 -4.73 5.41 15.69
CA ASP A 8 -5.93 5.77 16.45
C ASP A 8 -5.67 6.04 17.93
N LYS A 9 -4.59 5.47 18.49
CA LYS A 9 -4.15 5.69 19.88
C LYS A 9 -3.26 6.92 20.05
N LEU A 10 -2.55 7.32 19.00
CA LEU A 10 -1.53 8.37 19.05
C LEU A 10 -2.05 9.73 18.55
N LEU A 11 -3.08 9.73 17.71
CA LEU A 11 -3.61 10.96 17.12
C LEU A 11 -4.68 11.61 18.03
N PRO A 12 -4.60 12.94 18.27
CA PRO A 12 -5.64 13.68 18.97
C PRO A 12 -7.01 13.48 18.32
N ASN A 13 -8.09 13.51 19.11
CA ASN A 13 -9.46 13.30 18.63
C ASN A 13 -9.85 14.23 17.47
N GLU A 14 -9.28 15.43 17.42
CA GLU A 14 -9.52 16.45 16.38
C GLU A 14 -8.76 16.17 15.07
N SER A 15 -7.69 15.37 15.13
CA SER A 15 -6.91 14.90 13.98
C SER A 15 -7.38 13.56 13.42
N LYS A 16 -8.47 13.00 13.98
CA LYS A 16 -9.09 11.77 13.49
C LYS A 16 -9.82 12.07 12.18
N VAL A 17 -9.04 12.15 11.10
CA VAL A 17 -9.55 12.09 9.72
C VAL A 17 -10.50 10.88 9.64
N PRO A 18 -11.70 11.01 9.04
CA PRO A 18 -12.65 9.91 8.95
C PRO A 18 -11.91 8.68 8.41
N MET A 19 -11.82 7.67 9.30
CA MET A 19 -10.98 6.49 9.24
C MET A 19 -10.28 6.31 7.89
N ALA A 20 -9.00 6.70 7.81
CA ALA A 20 -8.16 6.30 6.69
C ALA A 20 -8.38 4.80 6.47
N ALA A 21 -8.64 4.39 5.22
CA ALA A 21 -8.94 3.00 4.90
C ALA A 21 -7.94 2.05 5.61
N PRO A 22 -8.40 0.90 6.14
CA PRO A 22 -7.54 0.00 6.90
C PRO A 22 -6.29 -0.36 6.09
N GLN A 23 -5.13 0.01 6.62
CA GLN A 23 -3.85 -0.32 5.99
C GLN A 23 -3.36 -1.67 6.51
N PHE A 24 -2.84 -2.48 5.59
CA PHE A 24 -2.29 -3.79 5.89
C PHE A 24 -0.84 -3.88 5.41
N LEU A 25 0.00 -4.57 6.18
CA LEU A 25 1.37 -4.89 5.76
C LEU A 25 1.42 -6.28 5.10
N CYS A 26 2.05 -6.35 3.94
CA CYS A 26 2.45 -7.60 3.31
C CYS A 26 3.75 -8.11 3.96
N GLN A 27 3.66 -8.79 5.12
CA GLN A 27 4.85 -9.29 5.84
C GLN A 27 5.53 -10.48 5.14
N TYR A 28 4.81 -11.22 4.30
CA TYR A 28 5.27 -12.44 3.62
C TYR A 28 5.60 -12.22 2.13
N SER A 29 5.91 -10.99 1.74
CA SER A 29 6.30 -10.64 0.37
C SER A 29 7.54 -11.39 -0.12
N ASN A 30 8.39 -11.86 0.81
CA ASN A 30 9.57 -12.69 0.52
C ASN A 30 9.22 -14.07 -0.07
N ILE A 31 8.07 -14.64 0.30
CA ILE A 31 7.56 -15.92 -0.23
C ILE A 31 6.45 -15.71 -1.26
N SER A 32 6.38 -14.50 -1.83
CA SER A 32 5.34 -14.11 -2.78
C SER A 32 3.92 -14.19 -2.24
N GLU A 33 3.72 -14.00 -0.93
CA GLU A 33 2.39 -14.00 -0.30
C GLU A 33 2.00 -12.61 0.22
N CYS A 34 0.80 -12.15 -0.15
CA CYS A 34 0.13 -11.03 0.47
C CYS A 34 -1.40 -11.16 0.43
N LEU A 35 -1.96 -11.75 1.49
CA LEU A 35 -3.41 -11.95 1.66
C LEU A 35 -4.29 -10.70 1.44
N PRO A 36 -3.89 -9.48 1.88
CA PRO A 36 -4.69 -8.27 1.65
C PRO A 36 -5.00 -7.92 0.18
N ILE A 37 -4.18 -8.39 -0.76
CA ILE A 37 -4.29 -8.02 -2.18
C ILE A 37 -4.61 -9.21 -3.09
N GLU A 38 -4.31 -10.43 -2.65
CA GLU A 38 -4.60 -11.64 -3.41
C GLU A 38 -6.12 -11.79 -3.62
N GLY A 39 -6.55 -11.75 -4.87
CA GLY A 39 -7.97 -11.83 -5.24
C GLY A 39 -8.76 -10.53 -5.14
N GLN A 40 -8.13 -9.39 -4.82
CA GLN A 40 -8.81 -8.09 -4.82
C GLN A 40 -8.90 -7.50 -6.22
N ASP A 41 -10.07 -6.99 -6.63
CA ASP A 41 -10.20 -6.36 -7.95
C ASP A 41 -9.50 -4.99 -8.04
N ARG A 42 -9.37 -4.32 -6.90
CA ARG A 42 -8.75 -3.00 -6.78
C ARG A 42 -8.20 -2.83 -5.38
N PHE A 43 -6.99 -2.31 -5.29
CA PHE A 43 -6.35 -1.96 -4.04
C PHE A 43 -5.50 -0.69 -4.21
N THR A 44 -5.05 -0.12 -3.10
CA THR A 44 -4.14 1.03 -3.08
C THR A 44 -2.86 0.60 -2.38
N LEU A 45 -1.71 0.89 -2.98
CA LEU A 45 -0.41 0.66 -2.38
C LEU A 45 0.13 1.96 -1.80
N THR A 46 0.54 1.91 -0.54
CA THR A 46 1.27 2.99 0.11
C THR A 46 2.72 2.56 0.21
N LEU A 47 3.62 3.30 -0.43
CA LEU A 47 5.07 3.06 -0.39
C LEU A 47 5.72 4.12 0.49
N TRP A 48 6.44 3.68 1.52
CA TRP A 48 7.18 4.57 2.41
C TRP A 48 8.67 4.54 2.08
N ASN A 49 9.25 5.72 1.88
CA ASN A 49 10.69 5.89 1.77
C ASN A 49 11.24 6.46 3.09
N PRO A 50 12.01 5.67 3.88
CA PRO A 50 12.59 6.16 5.14
C PRO A 50 13.81 7.06 4.92
N THR A 51 14.31 7.21 3.69
CA THR A 51 15.49 8.02 3.39
C THR A 51 15.10 9.49 3.17
N ILE A 52 16.05 10.39 3.46
CA ILE A 52 15.85 11.86 3.30
C ILE A 52 15.80 12.26 1.81
N HIS A 53 16.34 11.42 0.92
CA HIS A 53 16.44 11.72 -0.51
C HIS A 53 15.34 11.05 -1.31
N PRO A 54 14.95 11.61 -2.47
CA PRO A 54 14.06 10.94 -3.42
C PRO A 54 14.67 9.61 -3.89
N VAL A 55 13.82 8.59 -4.04
CA VAL A 55 14.23 7.24 -4.43
C VAL A 55 13.40 6.77 -5.61
N THR A 56 14.06 6.20 -6.62
CA THR A 56 13.44 5.49 -7.74
C THR A 56 13.78 4.02 -7.60
N HIS A 57 12.83 3.19 -7.17
CA HIS A 57 12.99 1.75 -6.99
C HIS A 57 11.79 1.01 -7.56
N HIS A 58 12.03 -0.19 -8.09
CA HIS A 58 10.95 -1.07 -8.51
C HIS A 58 10.22 -1.64 -7.29
N ALA A 59 8.90 -1.44 -7.24
CA ALA A 59 8.04 -2.11 -6.27
C ALA A 59 7.57 -3.44 -6.88
N ARG A 60 7.72 -4.54 -6.12
CA ARG A 60 7.24 -5.87 -6.51
C ARG A 60 6.13 -6.30 -5.56
N VAL A 61 5.04 -6.79 -6.13
CA VAL A 61 3.84 -7.18 -5.40
C VAL A 61 3.25 -8.44 -6.03
N SER A 62 2.87 -9.40 -5.21
CA SER A 62 2.24 -10.65 -5.67
C SER A 62 0.79 -10.42 -6.04
N VAL A 63 0.41 -10.78 -7.26
CA VAL A 63 -0.92 -10.59 -7.79
C VAL A 63 -1.42 -11.86 -8.49
N THR A 64 -2.73 -12.05 -8.51
CA THR A 64 -3.38 -13.22 -9.15
C THR A 64 -3.86 -12.94 -10.58
N LYS A 65 -3.76 -11.69 -11.04
CA LYS A 65 -4.18 -11.22 -12.37
C LYS A 65 -3.41 -9.96 -12.76
N GLU A 66 -3.62 -9.48 -13.98
CA GLU A 66 -3.02 -8.24 -14.49
C GLU A 66 -3.77 -6.98 -14.01
N TYR A 67 -3.05 -5.89 -13.76
CA TYR A 67 -3.61 -4.64 -13.23
C TYR A 67 -3.10 -3.41 -14.00
N TRP A 68 -3.99 -2.44 -14.17
CA TRP A 68 -3.62 -1.08 -14.58
C TRP A 68 -3.13 -0.31 -13.36
N ILE A 69 -1.85 0.04 -13.32
CA ILE A 69 -1.27 0.80 -12.20
C ILE A 69 -1.38 2.29 -12.50
N ARG A 70 -1.86 3.05 -11.51
CA ARG A 70 -1.98 4.51 -11.60
C ARG A 70 -1.12 5.18 -10.54
N ASP A 71 -0.46 6.26 -10.92
CA ASP A 71 0.26 7.12 -9.99
C ASP A 71 -0.72 7.97 -9.13
N PRO A 72 -0.23 8.72 -8.13
CA PRO A 72 -1.08 9.59 -7.31
C PRO A 72 -1.78 10.71 -8.09
N MET A 73 -1.30 11.06 -9.28
CA MET A 73 -1.91 12.06 -10.17
C MET A 73 -2.97 11.43 -11.10
N GLY A 74 -3.10 10.10 -11.09
CA GLY A 74 -4.04 9.32 -11.91
C GLY A 74 -3.47 8.84 -13.25
N SER A 75 -2.21 9.12 -13.55
CA SER A 75 -1.56 8.69 -14.80
C SER A 75 -1.27 7.19 -14.76
N ILE A 76 -1.47 6.49 -15.87
CA ILE A 76 -1.10 5.07 -15.99
C ILE A 76 0.42 4.96 -16.07
N ILE A 77 1.00 4.11 -15.23
CA ILE A 77 2.44 3.84 -15.23
C ILE A 77 2.73 2.45 -15.81
N PRO A 78 3.89 2.26 -16.47
CA PRO A 78 4.29 0.95 -16.97
C PRO A 78 4.44 -0.06 -15.83
N ALA A 79 3.97 -1.29 -16.07
CA ALA A 79 4.09 -2.43 -15.17
C ALA A 79 4.38 -3.69 -15.98
N GLU A 80 5.07 -4.64 -15.35
CA GLU A 80 5.34 -5.97 -15.89
C GLU A 80 4.76 -7.00 -14.92
N VAL A 81 4.12 -8.03 -15.46
CA VAL A 81 3.47 -9.11 -14.70
C VAL A 81 4.22 -10.41 -14.92
#